data_AF-A0A060QGS2-F1
#
_entry.id   AF-A0A060QGS2-F1
#
_cell.length_a   1.000
_cell.length_b   1.000
_cell.length_c   1.000
_cell.angle_alpha   90.00
_cell.angle_beta   90.00
_cell.angle_gamma   90.00
#
_symmetry.space_group_name_H-M   'P 1'
#
loop_
_entity.id
_entity.type
_entity.pdbx_description
1 polymer ?
#
loop_
_entity_poly.entity_id
_entity_poly.type
_entity_poly.pdbx_seq_one_letter_code
_entity_poly.pdbx_strand_id
1 'polypeptide(L)'
;MTAHAERLLASRASRMFGATRLRGYTLYSSAEPCAMCAGAIYWAGIGRVVYGQSEAHLKAMTGAHPENPTLDLPCRVVFSAGQTPVEVLGPLLEDEAAELQRSFWKDHA
;
A
#
# COMPACT_ATOMS: atom_id res chain seq x y z
N MET A 1 -4.02 -14.61 2.88
CA MET A 1 -3.08 -14.20 1.81
C MET A 1 -2.16 -13.11 2.37
N THR A 2 -0.83 -13.26 2.34
CA THR A 2 0.09 -12.23 2.88
C THR A 2 1.18 -11.81 1.89
N ALA A 3 1.26 -12.43 0.71
CA ALA A 3 2.30 -12.18 -0.29
C ALA A 3 2.02 -10.93 -1.16
N HIS A 4 1.63 -9.82 -0.54
CA HIS A 4 1.38 -8.56 -1.25
C HIS A 4 2.68 -7.97 -1.81
N ALA A 5 2.56 -7.22 -2.92
CA ALA A 5 3.68 -6.67 -3.66
C ALA A 5 4.57 -5.79 -2.77
N GLU A 6 3.96 -4.90 -1.98
CA GLU A 6 4.64 -3.95 -1.10
C GLU A 6 5.36 -4.67 0.04
N ARG A 7 4.73 -5.68 0.65
CA ARG A 7 5.35 -6.48 1.71
C ARG A 7 6.58 -7.22 1.18
N LEU A 8 6.46 -7.85 0.00
CA LEU A 8 7.58 -8.56 -0.64
C LEU A 8 8.70 -7.60 -1.01
N LEU A 9 8.37 -6.43 -1.55
CA LEU A 9 9.33 -5.39 -1.91
C LEU A 9 10.05 -4.85 -0.67
N ALA A 10 9.32 -4.43 0.36
CA ALA A 10 9.90 -3.91 1.60
C ALA A 10 10.82 -4.94 2.27
N SER A 11 10.41 -6.20 2.30
CA SER A 11 11.23 -7.31 2.82
C SER A 11 12.52 -7.51 2.02
N ARG A 12 12.49 -7.35 0.69
CA ARG A 12 13.68 -7.45 -0.16
C ARG A 12 14.59 -6.24 0.03
N ALA A 13 14.01 -5.04 0.03
CA ALA A 13 14.73 -3.78 0.17
C ALA A 13 15.50 -3.71 1.50
N SER A 14 14.89 -4.11 2.62
CA SER A 14 15.53 -4.06 3.95
C SER A 14 16.78 -4.94 4.06
N ARG A 15 16.84 -6.05 3.31
CA ARG A 15 18.02 -6.91 3.25
C ARG A 15 19.13 -6.37 2.36
N MET A 16 18.80 -5.50 1.41
CA MET A 16 19.75 -4.95 0.42
C MET A 16 20.31 -3.60 0.84
N PHE A 17 19.46 -2.76 1.43
CA PHE A 17 19.75 -1.37 1.75
C PHE A 17 19.36 -1.17 3.21
N GLY A 18 20.32 -0.98 4.11
CA GLY A 18 19.99 -0.74 5.52
C GLY A 18 19.06 0.47 5.71
N ALA A 19 18.36 0.52 6.85
CA ALA A 19 17.28 1.49 7.11
C ALA A 19 17.68 2.97 6.89
N THR A 20 18.92 3.36 7.17
CA THR A 20 19.41 4.73 6.94
C THR A 20 19.33 5.14 5.47
N ARG A 21 19.63 4.23 4.54
CA ARG A 21 19.55 4.50 3.11
C ARG A 21 18.10 4.48 2.62
N LEU A 22 17.29 3.55 3.14
CA LEU A 22 15.87 3.43 2.80
C LEU A 22 15.05 4.65 3.22
N ARG A 23 15.46 5.40 4.24
CA ARG A 23 14.84 6.68 4.59
C ARG A 23 14.83 7.70 3.45
N GLY A 24 15.80 7.62 2.53
CA GLY A 24 15.84 8.47 1.33
C GLY A 24 15.06 7.90 0.14
N TYR A 25 14.49 6.70 0.26
CA TYR A 25 13.84 6.01 -0.86
C TYR A 25 12.33 6.23 -0.86
N THR A 26 11.73 6.08 -2.04
CA THR A 26 10.29 6.18 -2.27
C THR A 26 9.78 4.84 -2.82
N LEU A 27 8.75 4.28 -2.20
CA LEU A 27 7.99 3.14 -2.71
C LEU A 27 6.78 3.66 -3.48
N TYR A 28 6.65 3.23 -4.73
CA TYR A 28 5.46 3.48 -5.55
C TYR A 28 4.59 2.23 -5.57
N SER A 29 3.30 2.39 -5.26
CA SER A 29 2.30 1.32 -5.33
C SER A 29 1.10 1.74 -6.17
N SER A 30 0.47 0.80 -6.89
CA SER A 30 -0.75 1.09 -7.64
C SER A 30 -1.95 1.31 -6.73
N ALA A 31 -1.96 0.71 -5.55
CA ALA A 31 -3.00 0.87 -4.53
C ALA A 31 -2.39 1.28 -3.18
N GLU A 32 -3.22 1.84 -2.32
CA GLU A 32 -2.84 2.21 -0.97
C GLU A 32 -2.39 0.97 -0.18
N PRO A 33 -1.24 1.01 0.53
CA PRO A 33 -0.79 -0.12 1.30
C PRO A 33 -1.77 -0.46 2.44
N CYS A 34 -2.29 -1.69 2.44
CA CYS A 34 -3.08 -2.19 3.56
C CYS A 34 -2.29 -2.17 4.88
N ALA A 35 -2.94 -2.37 6.02
CA ALA A 35 -2.32 -2.30 7.34
C ALA A 35 -1.04 -3.15 7.48
N MET A 36 -1.04 -4.36 6.93
CA MET A 36 0.13 -5.25 6.90
C MET A 36 1.29 -4.64 6.08
N CYS A 37 0.98 -4.10 4.90
CA CYS A 37 1.97 -3.52 4.00
C CYS A 37 2.54 -2.22 4.55
N ALA A 38 1.69 -1.33 5.10
CA ALA A 38 2.13 -0.13 5.78
C ALA A 38 3.09 -0.45 6.93
N GLY A 39 2.79 -1.45 7.76
CA GLY A 39 3.70 -1.93 8.79
C GLY A 39 5.03 -2.44 8.23
N ALA A 40 5.00 -3.23 7.15
CA ALA A 40 6.23 -3.74 6.52
C ALA A 40 7.12 -2.61 5.96
N ILE A 41 6.51 -1.60 5.33
CA ILE A 41 7.20 -0.41 4.80
C ILE A 41 7.86 0.37 5.93
N TYR A 42 7.11 0.61 7.01
CA TYR A 42 7.59 1.31 8.20
C TYR A 42 8.79 0.59 8.83
N TRP A 43 8.69 -0.72 9.07
CA TRP A 43 9.79 -1.50 9.67
C TRP A 43 10.98 -1.70 8.74
N ALA A 44 10.79 -1.67 7.41
CA ALA A 44 11.91 -1.61 6.48
C ALA A 44 12.66 -0.28 6.54
N GLY A 45 12.05 0.79 7.07
CA GLY A 45 12.63 2.12 7.16
C GLY A 45 12.53 2.92 5.86
N ILE A 46 11.57 2.61 4.98
CA ILE A 46 11.34 3.35 3.75
C ILE A 46 10.72 4.71 4.09
N GLY A 47 11.30 5.81 3.58
CA GLY A 47 10.92 7.16 3.99
C GLY A 47 9.67 7.74 3.33
N ARG A 48 9.28 7.23 2.15
CA ARG A 48 8.11 7.73 1.41
C ARG A 48 7.35 6.63 0.71
N VAL A 49 6.02 6.77 0.70
CA VAL A 49 5.10 6.01 -0.14
C VAL A 49 4.35 6.96 -1.07
N VAL A 50 4.22 6.55 -2.32
CA VAL A 50 3.33 7.14 -3.32
C VAL A 50 2.35 6.08 -3.77
N TYR A 51 1.04 6.34 -3.72
CA TYR A 51 0.04 5.38 -4.16
C TYR A 51 -1.00 5.96 -5.11
N GLY A 52 -1.53 5.09 -5.97
CA GLY A 52 -2.53 5.43 -6.96
C GLY A 52 -3.95 5.46 -6.38
N GLN A 53 -4.51 4.29 -6.14
CA GLN A 53 -5.89 4.09 -5.69
C GLN A 53 -5.99 3.94 -4.16
N SER A 54 -6.96 4.58 -3.51
CA SER A 54 -7.19 4.42 -2.07
C SER A 54 -7.85 3.08 -1.69
N GLU A 55 -7.63 2.62 -0.45
CA GLU A 55 -8.34 1.46 0.13
C GLU A 55 -9.86 1.69 0.16
N ALA A 56 -10.27 2.93 0.45
CA ALA A 56 -11.68 3.32 0.45
C ALA A 56 -12.34 3.16 -0.94
N HIS A 57 -11.64 3.58 -2.01
CA HIS A 57 -12.13 3.40 -3.37
C HIS A 57 -12.15 1.91 -3.76
N LEU A 58 -11.14 1.13 -3.38
CA LEU A 58 -11.13 -0.32 -3.61
C LEU A 58 -12.34 -1.00 -2.96
N LYS A 59 -12.59 -0.71 -1.68
CA LYS A 59 -13.75 -1.25 -0.95
C LYS A 59 -15.07 -0.85 -1.58
N ALA A 60 -15.20 0.38 -2.09
CA ALA A 60 -16.40 0.81 -2.79
C ALA A 60 -16.66 -0.02 -4.06
N MET A 61 -15.60 -0.46 -4.76
CA MET A 61 -15.72 -1.32 -5.94
C MET A 61 -16.02 -2.78 -5.60
N THR A 62 -15.40 -3.34 -4.55
CA THR A 62 -15.50 -4.78 -4.25
C THR A 62 -16.53 -5.13 -3.20
N GLY A 63 -17.01 -4.18 -2.40
CA GLY A 63 -17.94 -4.43 -1.31
C GLY A 63 -17.40 -5.48 -0.32
N ALA A 64 -18.24 -6.45 0.02
CA ALA A 64 -17.90 -7.56 0.94
C ALA A 64 -17.44 -8.83 0.21
N HIS A 65 -16.74 -8.69 -0.93
CA HIS A 65 -16.29 -9.83 -1.72
C HIS A 65 -15.41 -10.79 -0.90
N PRO A 66 -15.67 -12.11 -0.89
CA PRO A 66 -14.95 -13.06 -0.02
C PRO A 66 -13.45 -13.16 -0.32
N GLU A 67 -13.03 -12.90 -1.56
CA GLU A 67 -11.61 -12.90 -1.95
C GLU A 67 -10.88 -11.59 -1.61
N ASN A 68 -11.62 -10.50 -1.39
CA ASN A 68 -11.06 -9.21 -0.99
C ASN A 68 -11.87 -8.59 0.16
N PRO A 69 -11.72 -9.12 1.39
CA PRO A 69 -12.32 -8.53 2.58
C PRO A 69 -11.56 -7.25 2.95
N THR A 70 -11.80 -6.18 2.21
CA THR A 70 -11.02 -4.94 2.28
C THR A 70 -11.07 -4.33 3.68
N LEU A 71 -9.90 -4.27 4.32
CA LEU A 71 -9.71 -3.55 5.56
C LEU A 71 -9.43 -2.08 5.23
N ASP A 72 -10.49 -1.30 5.16
CA ASP A 72 -10.49 0.15 4.92
C ASP A 72 -9.94 0.92 6.12
N LEU A 73 -8.63 0.75 6.35
CA LEU A 73 -7.82 1.47 7.32
C LEU A 73 -6.73 2.22 6.54
N PRO A 74 -6.83 3.56 6.41
CA PRO A 74 -5.86 4.34 5.67
C PRO A 74 -4.44 4.10 6.18
N CYS A 75 -3.48 3.93 5.27
CA CYS A 75 -2.08 3.64 5.61
C CYS A 75 -1.47 4.74 6.50
N ARG A 76 -1.92 5.98 6.32
CA ARG A 76 -1.56 7.17 7.10
C ARG A 76 -1.82 6.97 8.60
N VAL A 77 -2.89 6.27 8.96
CA VAL A 77 -3.22 5.96 10.36
C VAL A 77 -2.16 5.02 10.94
N VAL A 78 -1.78 3.98 10.21
CA VAL A 78 -0.73 3.04 10.64
C VAL A 78 0.61 3.74 10.79
N PHE A 79 1.01 4.58 9.82
CA PHE A 79 2.25 5.34 9.90
C PHE A 79 2.26 6.35 11.06
N SER A 80 1.12 6.98 11.37
CA SER A 80 1.01 7.95 12.46
C SER A 80 1.21 7.35 13.86
N ALA A 81 1.07 6.03 14.00
CA ALA A 81 1.35 5.31 15.25
C ALA A 81 2.85 5.06 15.47
N GLY A 82 3.70 5.34 14.48
CA GLY A 82 5.13 5.10 14.52
C GLY A 82 5.95 6.21 15.19
N GLN A 83 7.22 5.90 15.46
CA GLN A 83 8.22 6.83 16.01
C GLN A 83 9.03 7.54 14.93
N THR A 84 8.98 7.05 13.68
CA THR A 84 9.67 7.66 12.54
C THR A 84 8.66 8.05 11.47
N PRO A 85 8.78 9.24 10.87
CA PRO A 85 7.84 9.67 9.84
C PRO A 85 8.01 8.84 8.56
N VAL A 86 6.88 8.56 7.92
CA VAL A 86 6.81 8.06 6.53
C VAL A 86 5.95 9.06 5.78
N GLU A 87 6.51 9.71 4.77
CA GLU A 87 5.75 10.63 3.93
C GLU A 87 4.81 9.84 3.02
N VAL A 88 3.57 10.29 2.89
CA VAL A 88 2.56 9.62 2.08
C VAL A 88 1.97 10.60 1.08
N LEU A 89 2.14 10.31 -0.21
CA LEU A 89 1.53 11.02 -1.33
C LEU A 89 0.52 10.09 -1.99
N GLY A 90 -0.71 10.57 -2.16
CA GLY A 90 -1.80 9.72 -2.67
C GLY A 90 -3.15 10.07 -2.05
N PRO A 91 -4.25 9.67 -2.69
CA PRO A 91 -4.29 9.00 -3.99
C PRO A 91 -3.84 9.94 -5.13
N LEU A 92 -3.21 9.39 -6.17
CA LEU A 92 -2.75 10.12 -7.38
C LEU A 92 -3.13 9.32 -8.63
N LEU A 93 -3.68 9.98 -9.66
CA LEU A 93 -4.16 9.29 -10.86
C LEU A 93 -5.14 8.15 -10.50
N GLU A 94 -6.01 8.38 -9.51
CA GLU A 94 -6.84 7.34 -8.89
C GLU A 94 -7.75 6.61 -9.89
N ASP A 95 -8.31 7.34 -10.86
CA ASP A 95 -9.14 6.75 -11.91
C ASP A 95 -8.33 5.81 -12.81
N GLU A 96 -7.10 6.16 -13.17
CA GLU A 96 -6.22 5.33 -13.98
C GLU A 96 -5.75 4.11 -13.19
N ALA A 97 -5.35 4.30 -11.93
CA ALA A 97 -4.94 3.21 -11.04
C ALA A 97 -6.07 2.19 -10.79
N ALA A 98 -7.32 2.67 -10.70
CA ALA A 98 -8.49 1.83 -10.50
C ALA A 98 -8.88 0.98 -11.72
N GLU A 99 -8.36 1.26 -12.91
CA GLU A 99 -8.72 0.51 -14.12
C GLU A 99 -8.27 -0.96 -14.06
N LEU A 100 -7.12 -1.22 -13.42
CA LEU A 100 -6.65 -2.59 -13.16
C LEU A 100 -7.62 -3.36 -12.26
N GLN A 101 -8.17 -2.70 -11.23
CA GLN A 101 -9.15 -3.33 -10.35
C GLN A 101 -10.50 -3.51 -11.07
N ARG A 102 -10.97 -2.49 -11.82
CA ARG A 102 -12.23 -2.59 -12.57
C ARG A 102 -12.22 -3.75 -13.56
N SER A 103 -11.15 -3.88 -14.33
CA SER A 103 -11.00 -4.98 -15.30
C SER A 103 -10.97 -6.35 -14.60
N PHE A 104 -10.22 -6.49 -13.50
CA PHE A 104 -10.14 -7.74 -12.76
C PHE A 104 -11.48 -8.13 -12.13
N TRP A 105 -12.10 -7.25 -11.34
CA TRP A 105 -13.32 -7.56 -10.59
C TRP A 105 -14.56 -7.71 -11.48
N LYS A 106 -14.59 -7.11 -12.68
CA LYS A 106 -15.68 -7.33 -13.64
C LYS A 106 -15.85 -8.80 -14.00
N ASP A 107 -14.74 -9.53 -14.12
CA ASP A 107 -14.74 -10.94 -14.50
C ASP A 107 -14.82 -11.90 -13.29
N HIS A 108 -14.81 -11.34 -12.06
CA HIS A 108 -14.77 -12.07 -10.79
C HIS A 108 -15.88 -11.64 -9.82
N ALA A 109 -16.97 -11.02 -10.34
CA ALA A 109 -18.12 -10.57 -9.57
C ALA A 109 -19.20 -11.66 -9.37
#